data_AF-A0ABD1I2F7-F1
#
_entry.id   AF-A0ABD1I2F7-F1
#
_cell.length_a   1.000
_cell.length_b   1.000
_cell.length_c   1.000
_cell.angle_alpha   90.00
_cell.angle_beta   90.00
_cell.angle_gamma   90.00
#
_symmetry.space_group_name_H-M   'P 1'
#
loop_
_entity.id
_entity.type
_entity.pdbx_description
1 polymer ?
#
loop_
_entity_poly.entity_id
_entity_poly.type
_entity_poly.pdbx_seq_one_letter_code
_entity_poly.pdbx_strand_id
1 'polypeptide(L)'
;MMSASYQIEDCRTRYSGDADHHQKVLSFPARFICGDCFEVQLDKVLAEDAPFDVCSCQFAMLYSWSTEVHARRALANVSALLRPRGIFIGTMPDSNVIVKKLREAEGLQFGNSVYWIRFDEEFDDKVHFYT
;
A
#
# COMPACT_ATOMS: atom_id res chain seq x y z
N MET A 1 11.07 -12.93 -1.96
CA MET A 1 9.88 -12.18 -1.49
C MET A 1 8.91 -13.22 -0.94
N MET A 2 8.38 -13.05 0.28
CA MET A 2 7.34 -13.97 0.82
C MET A 2 6.06 -13.83 -0.01
N SER A 3 5.32 -14.92 -0.22
CA SER A 3 4.08 -14.88 -1.01
C SER A 3 2.99 -14.09 -0.29
N ALA A 4 2.08 -13.45 -1.05
CA ALA A 4 0.93 -12.73 -0.48
C ALA A 4 0.07 -13.64 0.42
N SER A 5 -0.07 -14.91 0.05
CA SER A 5 -0.77 -15.92 0.85
C SER A 5 -0.14 -16.13 2.22
N TYR A 6 1.19 -16.12 2.31
CA TYR A 6 1.91 -16.26 3.57
C TYR A 6 1.68 -15.06 4.49
N GLN A 7 1.70 -13.83 3.95
CA GLN A 7 1.46 -12.62 4.74
C GLN A 7 0.06 -12.58 5.34
N ILE A 8 -0.94 -13.07 4.59
CA ILE A 8 -2.31 -13.19 5.07
C ILE A 8 -2.44 -14.24 6.18
N GLU A 9 -1.74 -15.37 6.05
CA GLU A 9 -1.73 -16.42 7.08
C GLU A 9 -1.03 -15.94 8.37
N ASP A 10 0.12 -15.27 8.25
CA ASP A 10 0.81 -14.65 9.39
C ASP A 10 -0.10 -13.63 10.12
N CYS A 11 -0.86 -12.82 9.37
CA CYS A 11 -1.85 -11.90 9.93
C CYS A 11 -2.96 -12.63 10.69
N ARG A 12 -3.48 -13.75 10.13
CA ARG A 12 -4.52 -14.57 10.76
C ARG A 12 -4.02 -15.21 12.06
N THR A 13 -2.79 -15.72 12.08
CA THR A 13 -2.16 -16.28 13.28
C THR A 13 -2.05 -15.24 14.38
N ARG A 14 -1.54 -14.03 14.05
CA ARG A 14 -1.44 -12.93 15.02
C ARG A 14 -2.80 -12.49 15.57
N TYR A 15 -3.82 -12.44 14.72
CA TYR A 15 -5.18 -12.09 15.14
C TYR A 15 -5.78 -13.13 16.11
N SER A 16 -5.60 -14.41 15.78
CA SER A 16 -6.13 -15.54 16.56
C SER A 16 -5.38 -15.75 17.88
N GLY A 17 -4.22 -15.10 18.03
CA GLY A 17 -3.26 -15.28 19.11
C GLY A 17 -2.41 -16.52 18.87
N ASP A 18 -1.12 -16.39 19.18
CA ASP A 18 -0.18 -17.51 19.22
C ASP A 18 0.09 -17.88 20.68
N ALA A 19 -0.06 -19.17 21.00
CA ALA A 19 0.14 -19.72 22.34
C ALA A 19 1.59 -19.54 22.82
N ASP A 20 2.56 -19.53 21.91
CA ASP A 20 3.99 -19.40 22.22
C ASP A 20 4.40 -17.94 22.50
N HIS A 21 3.63 -16.96 22.01
CA HIS A 21 4.03 -15.54 22.00
C HIS A 21 3.21 -14.64 22.93
N HIS A 22 2.52 -15.15 23.98
CA HIS A 22 1.73 -14.32 24.93
C HIS A 22 0.90 -13.20 24.24
N GLN A 23 0.50 -13.41 22.98
CA GLN A 23 -0.13 -12.38 22.17
C GLN A 23 -1.62 -12.39 22.49
N LYS A 24 -2.16 -11.21 22.78
CA LYS A 24 -3.59 -11.07 23.06
C LYS A 24 -4.39 -11.46 21.82
N VAL A 25 -5.28 -12.44 21.99
CA VAL A 25 -6.32 -12.76 21.01
C VAL A 25 -7.18 -11.52 20.79
N LEU A 26 -7.31 -11.11 19.53
CA LEU A 26 -8.22 -10.05 19.14
C LEU A 26 -9.62 -10.64 18.99
N SER A 27 -10.65 -9.92 19.45
CA SER A 27 -12.02 -10.43 19.57
C SER A 27 -13.02 -9.80 18.60
N PHE A 28 -12.59 -8.89 17.73
CA PHE A 28 -13.47 -8.27 16.73
C PHE A 28 -13.62 -9.18 15.51
N PRO A 29 -14.82 -9.37 14.94
CA PRO A 29 -14.99 -10.18 13.73
C PRO A 29 -14.04 -9.73 12.61
N ALA A 30 -13.27 -10.66 12.05
CA ALA A 30 -12.26 -10.37 11.04
C ALA A 30 -12.38 -11.33 9.85
N ARG A 31 -12.17 -10.80 8.65
CA ARG A 31 -12.08 -11.58 7.41
C ARG A 31 -10.75 -11.27 6.71
N PHE A 32 -10.08 -12.33 6.27
CA PHE A 32 -8.75 -12.27 5.66
C PHE A 32 -8.85 -12.70 4.20
N ILE A 33 -8.41 -11.84 3.27
CA ILE A 33 -8.54 -12.05 1.83
C ILE A 33 -7.18 -11.87 1.20
N CYS A 34 -6.75 -12.86 0.42
CA CYS A 34 -5.55 -12.78 -0.41
C CYS A 34 -5.95 -12.42 -1.84
N GLY A 35 -5.49 -11.28 -2.33
CA GLY A 35 -5.74 -10.84 -3.70
C GLY A 35 -5.06 -9.51 -4.01
N ASP A 36 -4.91 -9.22 -5.30
CA ASP A 36 -4.42 -7.93 -5.76
C ASP A 36 -5.55 -6.90 -5.77
N CYS A 37 -5.51 -5.96 -4.83
CA CYS A 37 -6.50 -4.92 -4.67
C CYS A 37 -6.45 -3.81 -5.75
N PHE A 38 -5.52 -3.90 -6.72
CA PHE A 38 -5.37 -2.98 -7.85
C PHE A 38 -5.82 -3.59 -9.18
N GLU A 39 -6.15 -4.89 -9.21
CA GLU A 39 -6.73 -5.56 -10.38
C GLU A 39 -8.22 -5.88 -10.20
N VAL A 40 -8.60 -6.35 -9.01
CA VAL A 40 -9.98 -6.81 -8.74
C VAL A 40 -10.92 -5.67 -8.37
N GLN A 41 -12.22 -5.86 -8.64
CA GLN A 41 -13.27 -4.93 -8.20
C GLN A 41 -13.73 -5.33 -6.79
N LEU A 42 -13.27 -4.61 -5.77
CA LEU A 42 -13.51 -5.00 -4.39
C LEU A 42 -14.94 -4.76 -3.92
N ASP A 43 -15.67 -3.84 -4.54
CA ASP A 43 -17.10 -3.61 -4.33
C ASP A 43 -17.94 -4.88 -4.60
N LYS A 44 -17.49 -5.72 -5.54
CA LYS A 44 -18.12 -7.03 -5.81
C LYS A 44 -17.69 -8.10 -4.82
N VAL A 45 -16.41 -8.12 -4.45
CA VAL A 45 -15.83 -9.13 -3.53
C VAL A 45 -16.31 -8.92 -2.09
N LEU A 46 -16.58 -7.67 -1.71
CA LEU A 46 -16.96 -7.24 -0.38
C LEU A 46 -18.41 -6.72 -0.34
N ALA A 47 -19.24 -7.15 -1.28
CA ALA A 47 -20.62 -6.66 -1.43
C ALA A 47 -21.47 -6.90 -0.17
N GLU A 48 -21.17 -7.94 0.61
CA GLU A 48 -21.86 -8.28 1.85
C GLU A 48 -21.31 -7.53 3.07
N ASP A 49 -20.13 -6.92 2.95
CA ASP A 49 -19.42 -6.28 4.08
C ASP A 49 -19.45 -4.74 4.00
N ALA A 50 -19.45 -4.21 2.77
CA ALA A 50 -19.49 -2.78 2.52
C ALA A 50 -20.86 -2.18 2.88
N PRO A 51 -20.94 -0.88 3.23
CA PRO A 51 -19.85 0.09 3.20
C PRO A 51 -19.06 0.17 4.52
N PHE A 52 -17.79 0.56 4.43
CA PHE A 52 -16.91 0.76 5.58
C PHE A 52 -16.86 2.22 6.04
N ASP A 53 -16.63 2.41 7.34
CA ASP A 53 -16.38 3.72 7.95
C ASP A 53 -15.00 4.26 7.61
N VAL A 54 -14.01 3.37 7.56
CA VAL A 54 -12.59 3.70 7.38
C VAL A 54 -11.95 2.71 6.42
N CYS A 55 -11.15 3.23 5.49
CA CYS A 55 -10.23 2.46 4.68
C CYS A 55 -8.81 2.86 5.06
N SER A 56 -7.98 1.90 5.47
CA SER A 56 -6.59 2.13 5.87
C SER A 56 -5.65 1.45 4.89
N CYS A 57 -4.77 2.22 4.25
CA CYS A 57 -3.77 1.73 3.30
C CYS A 57 -2.38 2.22 3.69
N GLN A 58 -1.69 1.47 4.55
CA GLN A 58 -0.40 1.87 5.12
C GLN A 58 0.75 1.30 4.28
N PHE A 59 1.61 2.18 3.76
CA PHE A 59 2.80 1.84 2.96
C PHE A 59 2.54 0.92 1.75
N ALA A 60 1.32 0.95 1.19
CA ALA A 60 0.92 0.06 0.11
C ALA A 60 0.39 0.78 -1.14
N MET A 61 -0.21 1.97 -0.98
CA MET A 61 -0.89 2.65 -2.08
C MET A 61 0.03 2.96 -3.26
N LEU A 62 1.30 3.29 -2.99
CA LEU A 62 2.30 3.61 -4.02
C LEU A 62 2.50 2.48 -5.05
N TYR A 63 2.26 1.22 -4.68
CA TYR A 63 2.41 0.09 -5.60
C TYR A 63 1.37 0.08 -6.72
N SER A 64 0.24 0.77 -6.52
CA SER A 64 -0.78 0.94 -7.57
C SER A 64 -0.35 1.92 -8.67
N TRP A 65 0.70 2.72 -8.47
CA TRP A 65 1.22 3.67 -9.47
C TRP A 65 2.13 3.02 -10.54
N SER A 66 2.10 1.68 -10.66
CA SER A 66 2.78 0.95 -11.75
C SER A 66 2.16 1.23 -13.12
N THR A 67 0.83 1.39 -13.17
CA THR A 67 0.10 1.80 -14.37
C THR A 67 -1.05 2.72 -13.99
N GLU A 68 -1.52 3.55 -14.92
CA GLU A 68 -2.71 4.39 -14.69
C GLU A 68 -3.94 3.55 -14.35
N VAL A 69 -4.09 2.38 -14.99
CA VAL A 69 -5.23 1.47 -14.76
C VAL A 69 -5.26 0.98 -13.31
N HIS A 70 -4.11 0.56 -12.77
CA HIS A 70 -3.99 0.13 -11.38
C HIS A 70 -4.26 1.27 -10.39
N ALA A 71 -3.70 2.47 -10.63
CA ALA A 71 -3.93 3.63 -9.76
C ALA A 71 -5.42 4.02 -9.74
N ARG A 72 -6.08 4.05 -10.90
CA ARG A 72 -7.53 4.31 -11.00
C ARG A 72 -8.34 3.22 -10.30
N ARG A 73 -7.98 1.95 -10.46
CA ARG A 73 -8.67 0.84 -9.77
C ARG A 73 -8.54 0.96 -8.26
N ALA A 74 -7.35 1.27 -7.74
CA ALA A 74 -7.12 1.44 -6.32
C ALA A 74 -8.02 2.53 -5.72
N LEU A 75 -8.04 3.71 -6.34
CA LEU A 75 -8.89 4.82 -5.91
C LEU A 75 -10.39 4.49 -6.05
N ALA A 76 -10.79 3.83 -7.13
CA ALA A 76 -12.17 3.38 -7.33
C ALA A 76 -12.59 2.41 -6.22
N ASN A 77 -11.77 1.42 -5.90
CA ASN A 77 -12.02 0.46 -4.82
C ASN A 77 -12.17 1.17 -3.45
N VAL A 78 -11.26 2.08 -3.11
CA VAL A 78 -11.37 2.86 -1.87
C VAL A 78 -12.69 3.64 -1.83
N SER A 79 -13.01 4.36 -2.90
CA SER A 79 -14.21 5.20 -2.95
C SER A 79 -15.52 4.42 -2.93
N ALA A 80 -15.59 3.27 -3.62
CA ALA A 80 -16.80 2.46 -3.72
C ALA A 80 -17.13 1.72 -2.42
N LEU A 81 -16.10 1.38 -1.64
CA LEU A 81 -16.25 0.68 -0.38
C LEU A 81 -16.50 1.60 0.82
N LEU A 82 -16.20 2.89 0.71
CA LEU A 82 -16.44 3.85 1.78
C LEU A 82 -17.88 4.35 1.78
N ARG A 83 -18.48 4.43 2.97
CA ARG A 83 -19.77 5.14 3.13
C ARG A 83 -19.59 6.64 2.87
N PRO A 84 -20.68 7.40 2.59
CA PRO A 84 -20.62 8.85 2.63
C PRO A 84 -20.02 9.35 3.96
N ARG A 85 -19.05 10.27 3.89
CA ARG A 85 -18.26 10.77 5.04
C ARG A 85 -17.31 9.75 5.67
N GLY A 86 -17.09 8.60 5.04
CA GLY A 86 -16.02 7.68 5.42
C GLY A 86 -14.64 8.29 5.23
N ILE A 87 -13.66 7.75 5.93
CA ILE A 87 -12.29 8.28 5.94
C ILE A 87 -11.34 7.31 5.24
N PHE A 88 -10.62 7.81 4.25
CA PHE A 88 -9.45 7.12 3.72
C PHE A 88 -8.20 7.65 4.42
N ILE A 89 -7.44 6.75 5.06
CA ILE A 89 -6.15 7.07 5.69
C ILE A 89 -5.05 6.21 5.09
N GLY A 90 -3.88 6.78 4.89
CA GLY A 90 -2.74 6.05 4.34
C GLY A 90 -1.43 6.76 4.56
N THR A 91 -0.35 6.02 4.38
CA THR A 91 1.03 6.52 4.45
C THR A 91 1.76 6.13 3.19
N MET A 92 2.42 7.10 2.57
CA MET A 92 3.23 6.89 1.37
C MET A 92 4.44 7.84 1.39
N PRO A 93 5.54 7.48 0.71
CA PRO A 93 6.66 8.40 0.53
C PRO A 93 6.23 9.67 -0.20
N ASP A 94 6.83 10.80 0.19
CA ASP A 94 6.61 12.09 -0.48
C ASP A 94 7.50 12.19 -1.73
N SER A 95 6.86 12.27 -2.90
CA SER A 95 7.55 12.39 -4.18
C SER A 95 8.38 13.66 -4.28
N ASN A 96 7.96 14.77 -3.67
CA ASN A 96 8.72 16.03 -3.70
C ASN A 96 10.06 15.88 -2.98
N VAL A 97 10.05 15.20 -1.83
CA VAL A 97 11.27 14.93 -1.07
C VAL A 97 12.19 13.98 -1.84
N ILE A 98 11.63 12.95 -2.44
CA ILE A 98 12.39 11.97 -3.23
C ILE A 98 13.05 12.65 -4.44
N VAL A 99 12.28 13.40 -5.23
CA VAL A 99 12.75 14.11 -6.42
C VAL A 99 13.79 15.16 -6.05
N LYS A 100 13.58 15.92 -4.96
CA LYS A 100 14.57 16.88 -4.45
C LYS A 100 15.90 16.19 -4.18
N LYS A 101 15.89 15.08 -3.44
CA LYS A 101 17.12 14.32 -3.11
C LYS A 101 17.79 13.74 -4.35
N LEU A 102 17.04 13.27 -5.34
CA LEU A 102 17.60 12.77 -6.60
C LEU A 102 18.31 13.89 -7.39
N ARG A 103 17.72 15.09 -7.44
CA ARG A 103 18.33 16.25 -8.10
C ARG A 103 19.63 16.68 -7.42
N GLU A 104 19.70 16.59 -6.10
CA GLU A 104 20.90 16.92 -5.31
C GLU A 104 21.98 15.83 -5.36
N ALA A 105 21.64 14.59 -5.69
CA ALA A 105 22.60 13.48 -5.77
C ALA A 105 23.52 13.60 -7.00
N GLU A 106 24.77 13.13 -6.88
CA GLU A 106 25.71 13.10 -8.01
C GLU A 106 25.29 12.08 -9.09
N GLY A 107 24.61 11.00 -8.70
CA GLY A 107 24.10 9.98 -9.62
C GLY A 107 22.62 9.68 -9.44
N LEU A 108 22.23 8.44 -9.75
CA LEU A 108 20.85 7.94 -9.66
C LEU A 108 20.51 7.26 -8.32
N GLN A 109 21.44 7.27 -7.38
CA GLN A 109 21.26 6.66 -6.07
C GLN A 109 21.58 7.66 -4.95
N PHE A 110 20.76 7.67 -3.91
CA PHE A 110 21.00 8.42 -2.68
C PHE A 110 20.51 7.64 -1.46
N GLY A 111 21.05 7.94 -0.28
CA GLY A 111 20.74 7.20 0.94
C GLY A 111 21.66 7.52 2.10
N ASN A 112 21.61 6.68 3.12
CA ASN A 112 22.48 6.69 4.29
C ASN A 112 22.67 5.25 4.81
N SER A 113 23.17 5.09 6.04
CA SER A 113 23.39 3.77 6.65
C SER A 113 22.11 2.96 6.93
N VAL A 114 20.93 3.57 6.83
CA VAL A 114 19.63 2.95 7.15
C VAL A 114 18.82 2.64 5.89
N TYR A 115 18.92 3.47 4.84
CA TYR A 115 18.15 3.28 3.61
C TYR A 115 18.91 3.77 2.37
N TRP A 116 18.50 3.29 1.20
CA TRP A 116 18.90 3.84 -0.08
C TRP A 116 17.73 3.79 -1.06
N ILE A 117 17.73 4.70 -2.03
CA ILE A 117 16.81 4.74 -3.16
C ILE A 117 17.66 4.82 -4.42
N ARG A 118 17.35 3.98 -5.41
CA ARG A 118 17.99 3.98 -6.72
C ARG A 118 16.91 4.15 -7.79
N PHE A 119 17.18 5.04 -8.73
CA PHE A 119 16.39 5.24 -9.92
C PHE A 119 16.98 4.46 -11.09
N ASP A 120 16.12 4.13 -12.05
CA ASP A 120 16.52 3.51 -13.32
C ASP A 120 17.19 4.53 -14.25
N GLU A 121 17.92 4.02 -15.25
CA GLU A 121 18.73 4.83 -16.18
C GLU A 121 17.91 5.84 -16.99
N GLU A 122 16.59 5.61 -17.15
CA GLU A 122 15.66 6.56 -17.77
C GLU A 122 15.65 7.93 -17.07
N PHE A 123 16.06 8.00 -15.81
CA PHE A 123 16.07 9.23 -15.01
C PHE A 123 17.43 9.94 -14.98
N ASP A 124 18.43 9.51 -15.75
CA ASP A 124 19.81 10.03 -15.71
C ASP A 124 19.89 11.52 -16.06
N ASP A 125 19.10 11.95 -17.05
CA ASP A 125 19.04 13.35 -17.46
C ASP A 125 18.41 14.25 -16.38
N LYS A 126 17.65 13.68 -15.42
CA LYS A 126 16.93 14.39 -14.34
C LYS A 126 15.99 15.51 -14.82
N VAL A 127 15.77 15.63 -16.13
CA VAL A 127 14.96 16.68 -16.78
C VAL A 127 13.46 16.41 -16.66
N HIS A 128 13.03 15.16 -16.45
CA HIS A 128 11.61 14.75 -16.54
C HIS A 128 10.75 15.03 -15.28
N PHE A 129 11.30 15.65 -14.23
CA PHE A 129 10.56 15.90 -12.99
C PHE A 129 9.82 17.25 -12.95
N TYR A 130 9.57 17.88 -14.10
CA TYR A 130 8.83 19.14 -14.21
C TYR A 130 7.44 18.91 -14.80
N THR A 131 6.50 18.55 -13.92
CA THR A 131 5.11 19.03 -13.91
C THR A 131 4.53 18.80 -12.52
#